data_AF-A0A1Q7LWE2-F1
#
_entry.id   AF-A0A1Q7LWE2-F1
#
_cell.length_a   1.000
_cell.length_b   1.000
_cell.length_c   1.000
_cell.angle_alpha   90.00
_cell.angle_beta   90.00
_cell.angle_gamma   90.00
#
_symmetry.space_group_name_H-M   'P 1'
#
loop_
_entity.id
_entity.type
_entity.pdbx_description
1 polymer ?
#
loop_
_entity_poly.entity_id
_entity_poly.type
_entity_poly.pdbx_seq_one_letter_code
_entity_poly.pdbx_strand_id
1 'polypeptide(L)' 'MGKLMISLSDSAENMVRTEVNRVYHGRVGGLSIFFEQILRDYFQRNGHAKPSKHKNGKN' A
#
# COMPACT_ATOMS: atom_id res chain seq x y z
N MET A 1 3.71 -13.04 -9.54
CA MET A 1 4.06 -11.65 -9.16
C MET A 1 4.66 -10.98 -10.39
N GLY A 2 3.99 -9.99 -10.97
CA GLY A 2 4.55 -9.19 -12.07
C GLY A 2 5.50 -8.11 -11.54
N LYS A 3 6.41 -7.61 -12.38
CA LYS A 3 7.27 -6.47 -12.06
C LYS A 3 6.68 -5.21 -12.70
N LEU A 4 6.57 -4.14 -11.93
CA LEU A 4 6.18 -2.81 -12.41
C LEU A 4 7.35 -1.85 -12.20
N MET A 5 7.68 -1.09 -13.24
CA MET A 5 8.63 0.02 -13.12
C MET A 5 7.86 1.32 -13.02
N ILE A 6 8.20 2.12 -12.01
CA ILE A 6 7.60 3.42 -11.75
C ILE A 6 8.70 4.47 -11.66
N SER A 7 8.43 5.64 -12.20
CA SER A 7 9.28 6.82 -12.06
C SER A 7 8.59 7.79 -11.10
N LEU A 8 9.38 8.38 -10.22
CA LEU A 8 8.93 9.39 -9.25
C LEU A 8 9.68 10.69 -9.53
N SER A 9 9.06 11.81 -9.20
CA SER A 9 9.80 13.07 -9.06
C SER A 9 10.70 12.99 -7.83
N ASP A 10 11.76 13.81 -7.79
CA ASP A 10 12.70 13.84 -6.66
C ASP A 10 12.00 14.09 -5.32
N SER A 11 11.01 14.97 -5.31
CA SER A 11 10.19 15.26 -4.12
C SER A 11 9.37 14.05 -3.66
N ALA A 12 8.73 13.35 -4.61
CA ALA A 12 7.98 12.14 -4.30
C ALA A 12 8.88 11.01 -3.80
N GLU A 13 10.04 10.83 -4.41
CA GLU A 13 11.03 9.84 -3.96
C GLU A 13 11.49 10.14 -2.52
N ASN A 14 11.78 11.40 -2.19
CA ASN A 14 12.23 11.76 -0.85
C ASN A 14 11.15 11.50 0.22
N MET A 15 9.89 11.80 -0.09
CA MET A 15 8.76 11.48 0.79
C MET A 15 8.62 9.96 1.00
N VAL A 16 8.65 9.19 -0.09
CA VAL A 16 8.56 7.73 -0.02
C VAL A 16 9.72 7.13 0.76
N ARG A 17 10.96 7.57 0.52
CA ARG A 17 12.14 7.10 1.26
C ARG A 17 12.02 7.38 2.75
N THR A 18 11.56 8.57 3.12
CA THR A 18 11.39 8.95 4.54
C THR A 18 10.36 8.04 5.22
N GLU A 19 9.22 7.81 4.59
CA GLU A 19 8.17 6.96 5.14
C GLU A 19 8.58 5.49 5.18
N VAL A 20 9.23 5.00 4.11
CA VAL A 20 9.72 3.62 4.06
C VAL A 20 10.77 3.36 5.13
N ASN A 21 11.70 4.30 5.33
CA ASN A 21 12.70 4.20 6.39
C ASN A 21 12.05 4.24 7.78
N ARG A 22 10.98 5.02 7.97
CA ARG A 22 10.26 5.10 9.25
C ARG A 22 9.51 3.81 9.58
N VAL A 23 8.80 3.23 8.61
CA VAL A 23 7.86 2.11 8.82
C VAL A 23 8.52 0.74 8.62
N TYR A 24 9.47 0.64 7.69
CA TYR A 24 10.10 -0.62 7.27
C TYR A 24 11.62 -0.64 7.51
N HIS A 25 12.12 0.13 8.48
CA HIS A 25 13.54 0.16 8.84
C HIS A 25 14.12 -1.26 8.98
N GLY A 26 15.22 -1.55 8.28
CA GLY A 26 15.90 -2.84 8.33
C GLY A 26 15.18 -4.00 7.62
N ARG A 27 14.05 -3.76 6.93
CA ARG A 27 13.38 -4.78 6.12
C ARG A 27 13.79 -4.70 4.65
N VAL A 28 14.25 -5.82 4.10
CA VAL A 28 14.49 -5.97 2.67
C VAL A 28 13.16 -5.82 1.91
N GLY A 29 13.15 -5.01 0.85
CA GLY A 29 11.98 -4.82 0.00
C GLY A 29 10.92 -3.84 0.53
N GLY A 30 11.23 -3.03 1.55
CA GLY A 30 10.28 -2.06 2.12
C GLY A 30 9.62 -1.13 1.09
N LEU A 31 10.36 -0.74 0.03
CA LEU A 31 9.83 0.06 -1.06
C LEU A 31 8.72 -0.67 -1.85
N SER A 32 8.95 -1.95 -2.18
CA SER A 32 7.97 -2.77 -2.90
C SER A 32 6.71 -2.98 -2.07
N ILE A 33 6.87 -3.28 -0.78
CA ILE A 33 5.75 -3.48 0.16
C ILE A 33 4.91 -2.21 0.28
N PHE A 34 5.56 -1.05 0.38
CA PHE A 34 4.90 0.25 0.44
C PHE A 34 4.00 0.50 -0.79
N PHE A 35 4.52 0.31 -2.01
CA PHE A 35 3.73 0.50 -3.23
C PHE A 35 2.65 -0.56 -3.40
N GLU A 36 2.91 -1.81 -3.01
CA GLU A 36 1.89 -2.86 -3.01
C GLU A 36 0.68 -2.48 -2.14
N GLN A 37 0.91 -1.90 -0.96
CA GLN A 37 -0.16 -1.43 -0.08
C GLN A 37 -0.96 -0.29 -0.69
N ILE A 38 -0.29 0.73 -1.24
CA ILE A 38 -0.97 1.86 -1.89
C ILE A 38 -1.82 1.39 -3.07
N LEU A 39 -1.26 0.55 -3.94
CA LEU A 39 -1.98 0.03 -5.10
C LEU A 39 -3.16 -0.81 -4.65
N ARG A 40 -2.97 -1.67 -3.64
CA ARG A 40 -4.04 -2.50 -3.07
C ARG A 40 -5.16 -1.64 -2.52
N ASP A 41 -4.84 -0.59 -1.76
CA ASP A 41 -5.83 0.33 -1.20
C ASP A 41 -6.54 1.13 -2.29
N TYR A 42 -5.80 1.61 -3.29
CA TYR A 42 -6.37 2.32 -4.45
C TYR A 42 -7.39 1.47 -5.19
N PHE A 43 -7.02 0.25 -5.57
CA PHE A 43 -7.92 -0.66 -6.28
C PHE A 43 -9.07 -1.18 -5.39
N GLN A 44 -8.84 -1.35 -4.08
CA GLN A 44 -9.91 -1.77 -3.16
C GLN A 44 -10.88 -0.65 -2.81
N ARG A 45 -10.43 0.61 -2.80
CA ARG A 45 -11.30 1.77 -2.56
C ARG A 45 -12.05 2.23 -3.81
N ASN A 46 -11.43 2.15 -5.00
CA ASN A 46 -12.10 2.50 -6.25
C ASN A 46 -12.91 1.36 -6.88
N GLY A 47 -12.68 0.11 -6.50
CA GLY A 47 -13.27 -1.08 -7.13
C GLY A 47 -14.30 -1.81 -6.27
N HIS A 48 -15.31 -1.11 -5.73
CA HIS A 48 -16.36 -1.60 -4.83
C HIS A 48 -16.08 -1.42 -3.34
N ALA A 49 -16.87 -0.54 -2.71
CA ALA A 49 -17.29 -0.69 -1.33
C ALA A 49 -17.70 -2.16 -1.10
N LYS A 50 -16.89 -2.92 -0.36
CA LYS A 50 -17.37 -4.20 0.16
C LYS A 50 -18.51 -3.87 1.12
N PRO A 51 -19.71 -4.47 0.96
CA PRO A 51 -20.77 -4.31 1.95
C PRO A 51 -20.22 -4.75 3.30
N SER A 52 -20.48 -3.96 4.34
CA SER A 52 -20.09 -4.36 5.68
C SER A 52 -20.71 -5.74 5.93
N LYS A 53 -19.87 -6.77 6.11
CA LYS A 53 -20.33 -8.01 6.70
C LYS A 53 -20.54 -7.70 8.18
N HIS A 54 -21.69 -7.11 8.49
CA HIS A 54 -22.25 -7.23 9.83
C HIS A 54 -22.60 -8.71 10.01
N LYS A 55 -21.62 -9.47 10.48
CA LYS A 55 -21.84 -10.80 11.03
C LYS A 55 -22.45 -10.57 12.42
N ASN A 56 -23.74 -10.23 12.48
CA ASN A 56 -24.45 -10.29 13.74
C ASN A 56 -24.71 -11.76 14.04
N GLY A 57 -23.80 -12.34 14.82
CA GLY A 57 -23.97 -13.66 15.40
C GLY A 57 -25.17 -13.64 16.32
N LYS A 58 -26.01 -14.67 16.18
CA LYS A 58 -27.04 -15.09 17.12
C LYS A 58 -26.66 -14.80 18.58
N ASN A 59 -27.56 -14.13 19.28
CA ASN A 59 -28.08 -14.61 20.56
C ASN A 59 -29.50 -14.08 20.74
#